data_AF-A0A5C6U4L5-F1
#
_entry.id   AF-A0A5C6U4L5-F1
#
_cell.length_a   1.000
_cell.length_b   1.000
_cell.length_c   1.000
_cell.angle_alpha   90.00
_cell.angle_beta   90.00
_cell.angle_gamma   90.00
#
_symmetry.space_group_name_H-M   'P 1'
#
loop_
_entity.id
_entity.type
_entity.pdbx_description
1 polymer ?
#
loop_
_entity_poly.entity_id
_entity_poly.type
_entity_poly.pdbx_seq_one_letter_code
_entity_poly.pdbx_strand_id
1 'polypeptide(L)'
;MGEAGSITLHGPFWECTRVSLAVHGEPVETVERPFRVNGFEYEIEEAIRCIALGRVESPAVPHADTLAVLRPVDAMRRTLGVR
;
A
#
# COMPACT_ATOMS: atom_id res chain seq x y z
N MET A 1 -1.32 -15.03 -5.08
CA MET A 1 -1.73 -15.86 -6.24
C MET A 1 -3.23 -16.06 -6.14
N GLY A 2 -3.91 -16.06 -7.28
CA GLY A 2 -5.32 -16.42 -7.39
C GLY A 2 -5.49 -17.58 -8.36
N GLU A 3 -6.74 -18.00 -8.58
CA GLU A 3 -7.08 -19.16 -9.43
C GLU A 3 -6.77 -18.94 -10.92
N ALA A 4 -6.67 -17.69 -11.36
CA ALA A 4 -6.40 -17.31 -12.76
C ALA A 4 -4.97 -16.83 -13.01
N GLY A 5 -4.12 -16.74 -11.97
CA GLY A 5 -2.77 -16.22 -12.10
C GLY A 5 -2.30 -15.39 -10.90
N SER A 6 -1.45 -14.39 -11.14
CA SER A 6 -0.84 -13.59 -10.08
C SER A 6 -0.50 -12.18 -10.49
N ILE A 7 -0.55 -11.26 -9.53
CA ILE A 7 0.04 -9.92 -9.62
C ILE A 7 1.30 -9.90 -8.75
N THR A 8 2.38 -9.38 -9.31
CA THR A 8 3.67 -9.25 -8.63
C THR A 8 4.04 -7.78 -8.52
N LEU A 9 4.15 -7.29 -7.29
CA LEU A 9 4.76 -6.01 -6.96
C LEU A 9 6.28 -6.22 -6.90
N HIS A 10 7.02 -5.59 -7.80
CA HIS A 10 8.48 -5.69 -7.79
C HIS A 10 9.07 -4.90 -6.63
N GLY A 11 10.12 -5.45 -6.02
CA GLY A 11 10.64 -4.94 -4.75
C GLY A 11 11.42 -3.62 -4.87
N PRO A 12 11.42 -2.82 -3.78
CA PRO A 12 10.63 -3.02 -2.57
C PRO A 12 9.15 -2.64 -2.71
N PHE A 13 8.25 -3.44 -2.13
CA PHE A 13 6.80 -3.33 -2.42
C PHE A 13 6.17 -2.02 -1.90
N TRP A 14 6.73 -1.43 -0.84
CA TRP A 14 6.23 -0.19 -0.22
C TRP A 14 6.55 1.08 -1.02
N GLU A 15 7.40 0.96 -2.05
CA GLU A 15 7.76 2.03 -2.99
C GLU A 15 7.79 1.46 -4.42
N CYS A 16 6.87 0.53 -4.70
CA CYS A 16 6.84 -0.21 -5.95
C CYS A 16 6.50 0.70 -7.14
N THR A 17 7.37 0.73 -8.15
CA THR A 17 7.14 1.44 -9.43
C THR A 17 6.95 0.48 -10.61
N ARG A 18 7.01 -0.83 -10.39
CA ARG A 18 6.85 -1.84 -11.44
C ARG A 18 5.97 -2.99 -10.98
N VAL A 19 4.96 -3.31 -11.77
CA VAL A 19 4.01 -4.40 -11.49
C VAL A 19 3.95 -5.35 -12.67
N SER A 20 3.95 -6.66 -12.42
CA SER A 20 3.72 -7.66 -13.45
C SER A 20 2.42 -8.41 -13.21
N LEU A 21 1.63 -8.59 -14.27
CA LEU A 21 0.43 -9.42 -14.31
C LEU A 21 0.74 -10.69 -15.09
N ALA A 22 0.58 -11.85 -14.45
CA ALA A 22 0.66 -13.15 -15.09
C ALA A 22 -0.72 -13.79 -15.09
N VAL A 23 -1.30 -14.01 -16.28
CA VAL A 23 -2.54 -14.75 -16.49
C VAL A 23 -2.21 -16.10 -17.13
N HIS A 24 -2.91 -17.16 -16.72
CA HIS A 24 -2.63 -18.50 -17.24
C HIS A 24 -2.81 -18.60 -18.76
N GLY A 25 -1.77 -19.07 -19.45
CA GLY A 25 -1.79 -19.22 -20.91
C GLY A 25 -1.53 -17.91 -21.68
N GLU A 26 -1.35 -16.79 -20.98
CA GLU A 26 -1.06 -15.50 -21.60
C GLU A 26 0.38 -15.05 -21.33
N PRO A 27 0.95 -14.21 -22.21
CA PRO A 27 2.21 -13.54 -21.93
C PRO A 27 2.12 -12.68 -20.66
N VAL A 28 3.23 -12.57 -19.91
CA VAL A 28 3.29 -11.68 -18.75
C VAL A 28 3.28 -10.22 -19.21
N GLU A 29 2.36 -9.44 -18.68
CA GLU A 29 2.32 -7.99 -18.87
C GLU A 29 3.08 -7.29 -17.75
N THR A 30 3.83 -6.25 -18.07
CA THR A 30 4.55 -5.44 -17.08
C THR A 30 4.25 -3.97 -17.29
N VAL A 31 3.89 -3.30 -16.21
CA VAL A 31 3.58 -1.87 -16.17
C VAL A 31 4.59 -1.17 -15.27
N GLU A 32 5.18 -0.09 -15.78
CA GLU A 32 6.06 0.80 -15.03
C GLU A 32 5.40 2.15 -14.78
N ARG A 33 5.41 2.56 -13.51
CA ARG A 33 4.86 3.82 -13.02
C ARG A 33 5.87 4.46 -12.08
N PRO A 34 6.86 5.19 -12.64
CA PRO A 34 7.82 5.94 -11.82
C PRO A 34 7.10 7.04 -11.03
N PHE A 35 7.69 7.41 -9.90
CA PHE A 35 7.22 8.55 -9.10
C PHE A 35 7.31 9.85 -9.89
N ARG A 36 6.42 10.79 -9.58
CA ARG A 36 6.50 12.17 -10.10
C ARG A 36 7.65 12.90 -9.44
N VAL A 37 7.89 12.63 -8.16
CA VAL A 37 8.98 13.25 -7.39
C VAL A 37 9.75 12.20 -6.58
N ASN A 38 9.17 11.68 -5.50
CA ASN A 38 9.87 10.76 -4.60
C ASN A 38 8.95 9.69 -3.98
N GLY A 39 7.68 9.66 -4.37
CA GLY A 39 6.68 8.70 -3.89
C GLY A 39 5.75 9.26 -2.81
N PHE A 40 6.13 10.35 -2.14
CA PHE A 40 5.31 10.97 -1.08
C PHE A 40 4.29 11.97 -1.61
N GLU A 41 4.44 12.44 -2.86
CA GLU A 41 3.53 13.44 -3.43
C GLU A 41 2.06 13.01 -3.37
N TYR A 42 1.77 11.70 -3.48
CA TYR A 42 0.41 11.18 -3.50
C TYR A 42 -0.28 11.25 -2.14
N GLU A 43 0.43 10.91 -1.06
CA GLU A 43 -0.13 11.03 0.31
C GLU A 43 -0.23 12.48 0.76
N ILE A 44 0.70 13.34 0.33
CA ILE A 44 0.64 14.79 0.57
C ILE A 44 -0.60 15.38 -0.11
N GLU A 45 -0.84 15.04 -1.38
CA GLU A 45 -2.02 15.50 -2.13
C GLU A 45 -3.33 15.03 -1.47
N GLU A 46 -3.39 13.79 -0.98
CA GLU A 46 -4.56 13.27 -0.26
C GLU A 46 -4.79 13.97 1.08
N ALA A 47 -3.73 14.22 1.85
CA ALA A 47 -3.81 14.95 3.11
C ALA A 47 -4.32 16.38 2.90
N ILE A 48 -3.76 17.10 1.92
CA ILE A 48 -4.21 18.45 1.53
C ILE A 48 -5.69 18.43 1.16
N ARG A 49 -6.12 17.46 0.35
CA ARG A 49 -7.53 17.31 -0.07
C ARG A 49 -8.45 17.07 1.12
N CYS A 50 -8.07 16.21 2.07
CA CYS A 50 -8.88 15.92 3.26
C CYS A 50 -9.02 17.15 4.16
N ILE A 51 -7.91 17.86 4.41
CA ILE A 51 -7.90 19.08 5.21
C ILE A 51 -8.80 20.15 4.57
N ALA A 52 -8.68 20.36 3.25
CA ALA A 52 -9.49 21.34 2.52
C ALA A 52 -11.00 21.03 2.59
N LEU A 53 -11.37 19.76 2.75
CA LEU A 53 -12.75 19.30 2.90
C LEU A 53 -13.21 19.19 4.36
N GLY A 54 -12.39 19.62 5.33
CA GLY A 54 -12.71 19.54 6.76
C GLY A 54 -12.79 18.10 7.29
N ARG A 55 -12.16 17.14 6.61
CA ARG A 55 -12.14 15.73 7.02
C ARG A 55 -11.04 15.52 8.05
N VAL A 56 -11.34 14.70 9.05
CA VAL A 56 -10.39 14.30 10.10
C VAL A 56 -9.54 13.10 9.71
N GLU A 57 -9.90 12.39 8.65
CA GLU A 57 -9.19 11.21 8.15
C GLU A 57 -9.36 11.05 6.62
N SER A 58 -8.48 10.28 5.99
CA SER A 58 -8.64 9.88 4.60
C SER A 58 -9.66 8.76 4.48
N PRO A 59 -10.64 8.84 3.56
CA PRO A 59 -11.52 7.72 3.28
C PRO A 59 -10.80 6.52 2.63
N ALA A 60 -9.63 6.74 2.01
CA ALA A 60 -8.82 5.67 1.43
C ALA A 60 -7.91 5.00 2.48
N VAL A 61 -7.57 5.72 3.56
CA VAL A 61 -6.81 5.21 4.71
C VAL A 61 -7.47 5.67 6.02
N PRO A 62 -8.59 5.04 6.44
CA PRO A 62 -9.27 5.39 7.68
C PRO A 62 -8.42 5.07 8.92
N HIS A 63 -8.64 5.78 10.02
CA HIS A 63 -7.98 5.52 11.30
C HIS A 63 -8.21 4.09 11.80
N ALA A 64 -9.36 3.50 11.48
CA ALA A 64 -9.67 2.11 11.82
C ALA A 64 -8.66 1.13 11.21
N ASP A 65 -8.19 1.37 9.99
CA ASP A 65 -7.21 0.51 9.31
C ASP A 65 -5.83 0.67 9.94
N THR A 66 -5.44 1.89 10.33
CA THR A 66 -4.23 2.13 11.13
C THR A 66 -4.25 1.30 12.42
N LEU A 67 -5.37 1.31 13.16
CA LEU A 67 -5.52 0.51 14.37
C LEU A 67 -5.52 -1.00 14.07
N ALA A 68 -6.11 -1.42 12.95
CA ALA A 68 -6.13 -2.82 12.53
C ALA A 68 -4.72 -3.35 12.26
N VAL A 69 -3.81 -2.51 11.75
CA VAL A 69 -2.39 -2.86 11.53
C VAL A 69 -1.59 -2.83 12.84
N LEU A 70 -1.77 -1.79 13.67
CA LEU A 70 -0.98 -1.63 14.90
C LEU A 70 -1.31 -2.67 15.96
N ARG A 71 -2.57 -3.11 16.08
CA ARG A 71 -2.99 -4.11 17.09
C ARG A 71 -2.21 -5.44 17.00
N PRO A 72 -2.07 -6.10 15.83
CA PRO A 72 -1.20 -7.26 15.67
C PRO A 72 0.27 -6.97 15.98
N VAL A 73 0.80 -5.82 15.57
CA VAL A 73 2.20 -5.44 15.86
C VAL A 73 2.43 -5.35 17.37
N ASP A 74 1.53 -4.69 18.10
CA ASP A 74 1.59 -4.61 19.56
C ASP A 74 1.42 -5.96 20.24
N ALA A 75 0.58 -6.85 19.69
CA ALA A 75 0.45 -8.22 20.18
C ALA A 75 1.75 -9.01 19.99
N MET A 76 2.39 -8.90 18.82
CA MET A 76 3.67 -9.53 18.54
C MET A 76 4.78 -9.01 19.45
N ARG A 77 4.89 -7.69 19.65
CA ARG A 77 5.87 -7.07 20.55
C ARG A 77 5.73 -7.59 21.98
N ARG A 78 4.49 -7.69 22.49
CA ARG A 78 4.20 -8.28 23.81
C ARG A 78 4.64 -9.73 23.91
N THR A 79 4.32 -10.56 22.91
CA THR A 79 4.72 -11.97 22.87
C THR A 79 6.24 -12.13 22.85
N LEU A 80 6.94 -11.25 22.14
CA LEU A 80 8.40 -11.26 22.00
C LEU A 80 9.13 -10.60 23.19
N GLY A 81 8.41 -10.00 24.14
CA GLY A 81 9.00 -9.28 25.27
C GLY A 81 9.67 -7.94 24.89
N VAL A 82 9.36 -7.41 23.70
CA VAL A 82 9.86 -6.11 23.22
C VAL A 82 8.92 -5.01 23.72
N ARG A 83 9.47 -4.03 24.43
CA ARG A 83 8.74 -2.85 24.91
C ARG A 83 8.90 -1.65 24.01
#